data_AF-A0A967SYJ5-F1
#
_entry.id   AF-A0A967SYJ5-F1
#
_cell.length_a   1.000
_cell.length_b   1.000
_cell.length_c   1.000
_cell.angle_alpha   90.00
_cell.angle_beta   90.00
_cell.angle_gamma   90.00
#
_symmetry.space_group_name_H-M   'P 1'
#
loop_
_entity.id
_entity.type
_entity.pdbx_description
1 polymer ?
#
loop_
_entity_poly.entity_id
_entity_poly.type
_entity_poly.pdbx_seq_one_letter_code
_entity_poly.pdbx_strand_id
1 'polypeptide(L)' 'MNVFHLSAECYPVAKVGGLADVVGALPKYLNKELTTASVVMPKYANEWIENHTFETVLQGS' A
#
# COMPACT_ATOMS: atom_id res chain seq x y z
N MET A 1 -16.01 0.69 9.24
CA MET A 1 -16.01 -0.04 7.94
C MET A 1 -14.57 -0.27 7.54
N ASN A 2 -14.21 -1.48 7.11
CA ASN A 2 -12.83 -1.82 6.73
C ASN A 2 -12.73 -1.95 5.20
N VAL A 3 -11.80 -1.23 4.58
CA VAL A 3 -11.62 -1.20 3.12
C VAL A 3 -10.19 -1.54 2.77
N PHE A 4 -10.01 -2.59 1.96
CA PHE A 4 -8.71 -2.99 1.42
C PHE A 4 -8.61 -2.60 -0.05
N HIS A 5 -7.60 -1.79 -0.37
CA HIS A 5 -7.26 -1.42 -1.74
C HIS A 5 -6.21 -2.40 -2.24
N LEU A 6 -6.61 -3.28 -3.15
CA LEU A 6 -5.70 -4.21 -3.81
C LEU A 6 -5.13 -3.51 -5.06
N SER A 7 -3.81 -3.31 -5.09
CA SER A 7 -3.16 -2.61 -6.20
C SER A 7 -1.77 -3.17 -6.50
N ALA A 8 -1.36 -3.08 -7.77
CA ALA A 8 0.02 -3.32 -8.18
C ALA A 8 0.93 -2.09 -7.94
N GLU A 9 0.36 -0.90 -7.80
CA GLU A 9 1.12 0.35 -7.65
C GLU A 9 0.66 1.14 -6.42
N CYS A 10 1.62 1.75 -5.73
CA CYS A 10 1.39 2.64 -4.58
C CYS A 10 2.62 3.52 -4.36
N TYR A 11 2.45 4.84 -4.39
CA TYR A 11 3.54 5.78 -4.08
C TYR A 11 3.76 5.88 -2.56
N PRO A 12 5.01 5.84 -2.06
CA PRO A 12 6.29 5.83 -2.80
C PRO A 12 6.88 4.43 -3.08
N VAL A 13 6.17 3.36 -2.72
CA VAL A 13 6.68 1.98 -2.74
C VAL A 13 6.95 1.46 -4.16
N ALA A 14 5.99 1.57 -5.08
CA ALA A 14 6.11 1.17 -6.47
C ALA A 14 5.25 2.09 -7.34
N LYS A 15 5.89 2.87 -8.23
CA LYS A 15 5.22 3.85 -9.08
C LYS A 15 5.68 3.71 -10.53
N VAL A 16 4.71 3.53 -11.42
CA VAL A 16 4.91 3.61 -12.88
C VAL A 16 4.06 4.73 -13.46
N GLY A 17 2.80 4.85 -13.03
CA GLY A 17 1.86 5.85 -13.51
C GLY A 17 1.00 6.49 -12.42
N GLY A 18 -0.10 7.11 -12.84
CA GLY A 18 -1.01 7.85 -11.94
C GLY A 18 -1.78 6.97 -10.95
N LEU A 19 -1.88 5.65 -11.21
CA LEU A 19 -2.51 4.72 -10.26
C LEU A 19 -1.80 4.74 -8.91
N ALA A 20 -0.46 4.75 -8.91
CA ALA A 20 0.35 4.80 -7.69
C ALA A 20 0.01 6.01 -6.81
N ASP A 21 -0.25 7.16 -7.43
CA ASP A 21 -0.57 8.40 -6.74
C ASP A 21 -1.96 8.33 -6.10
N VAL A 22 -2.94 7.77 -6.82
CA VAL A 22 -4.29 7.57 -6.28
C VAL A 22 -4.25 6.63 -5.08
N VAL A 23 -3.62 5.47 -5.21
CA VAL A 23 -3.55 4.46 -4.13
C VAL A 23 -2.70 4.94 -2.96
N GLY A 24 -1.66 5.74 -3.23
CA GLY A 24 -0.82 6.34 -2.18
C GLY A 24 -1.49 7.51 -1.43
N ALA A 25 -2.53 8.13 -2.01
CA ALA A 25 -3.21 9.29 -1.43
C ALA A 25 -4.61 8.98 -0.87
N LEU A 26 -5.49 8.37 -1.67
CA LEU A 26 -6.91 8.17 -1.33
C LEU A 26 -7.14 7.47 0.03
N PRO A 27 -6.47 6.36 0.36
CA PRO A 27 -6.65 5.69 1.66
C PRO A 27 -6.33 6.60 2.85
N LYS A 28 -5.40 7.56 2.70
CA LYS A 28 -5.07 8.52 3.77
C LYS A 28 -6.22 9.47 4.07
N TYR A 29 -7.01 9.84 3.06
CA TYR A 29 -8.20 10.68 3.25
C TYR A 29 -9.38 9.86 3.77
N LEU A 30 -9.58 8.63 3.28
CA LEU A 30 -10.61 7.73 3.81
C LEU A 30 -10.42 7.44 5.30
N ASN A 31 -9.16 7.31 5.75
CA ASN A 31 -8.83 7.15 7.16
C ASN A 31 -9.19 8.36 8.05
N LYS A 32 -9.39 9.55 7.46
CA LYS A 32 -9.86 10.73 8.20
C LYS A 32 -11.38 10.74 8.37
N GLU A 33 -12.11 10.13 7.45
CA GLU A 33 -13.58 10.12 7.37
C GLU A 33 -14.21 8.87 8.03
N LEU A 34 -13.67 8.41 9.16
CA LEU A 34 -14.16 7.26 9.97
C LEU A 34 -14.14 5.89 9.27
N THR A 35 -13.40 5.73 8.18
CA THR A 35 -13.17 4.42 7.52
C THR A 35 -11.78 3.89 7.85
N THR A 36 -11.62 2.60 8.09
CA THR A 36 -10.28 1.99 8.20
C THR A 36 -9.87 1.49 6.82
N ALA A 37 -9.00 2.24 6.14
CA ALA A 37 -8.55 1.96 4.79
C ALA A 37 -7.08 1.52 4.77
N SER A 38 -6.80 0.40 4.13
CA SER A 38 -5.44 -0.16 3.97
C SER A 38 -5.14 -0.49 2.52
N VAL A 39 -3.85 -0.54 2.17
CA VAL A 39 -3.37 -0.95 0.85
C VAL A 39 -2.68 -2.30 0.97
N VAL A 40 -2.99 -3.21 0.06
CA VAL A 40 -2.28 -4.48 -0.10
C VAL A 40 -1.72 -4.49 -1.51
N MET A 41 -0.42 -4.75 -1.61
CA MET A 41 0.30 -4.78 -2.87
C MET A 41 1.42 -5.83 -2.84
N PRO A 42 1.92 -6.27 -4.01
CA PRO A 42 3.09 -7.12 -4.08
C PRO A 42 4.34 -6.43 -3.50
N LYS A 43 5.19 -7.22 -2.84
CA LYS A 43 6.51 -6.78 -2.40
C LYS A 43 7.50 -6.86 -3.58
N TYR A 44 7.53 -5.82 -4.41
CA TYR A 44 8.48 -5.74 -5.53
C TYR A 44 9.93 -5.67 -5.03
N ALA A 45 10.86 -6.25 -5.80
CA ALA A 45 12.29 -6.09 -5.57
C ALA A 45 12.71 -4.71 -6.09
N ASN A 46 12.78 -3.71 -5.21
CA ASN A 46 13.22 -2.37 -5.54
C ASN A 46 13.95 -1.72 -4.35
N GLU A 47 14.65 -0.62 -4.64
CA GLU A 47 15.46 0.12 -3.65
C GLU A 47 14.64 0.57 -2.44
N TRP A 48 13.38 0.99 -2.64
CA TRP A 48 12.53 1.43 -1.53
C TRP A 48 12.28 0.28 -0.55
N ILE A 49 11.92 -0.90 -1.06
CA ILE A 49 11.71 -2.10 -0.24
C ILE A 49 13.01 -2.56 0.42
N GLU A 50 14.14 -2.55 -0.27
CA GLU A 50 15.42 -2.97 0.30
C GLU A 50 15.87 -2.09 1.48
N ASN A 51 15.56 -0.79 1.42
CA ASN A 51 15.92 0.19 2.45
C ASN A 51 14.94 0.25 3.64
N HIS A 52 13.90 -0.58 3.67
CA HIS A 52 12.91 -0.61 4.76
C HIS A 52 12.86 -1.97 5.46
N THR A 53 12.58 -1.95 6.76
CA THR A 53 12.33 -3.16 7.55
C THR A 53 10.84 -3.50 7.55
N PHE A 54 10.52 -4.79 7.55
CA PHE A 54 9.14 -5.28 7.53
C PHE A 54 8.92 -6.29 8.64
N GLU A 55 7.73 -6.23 9.23
CA GLU A 55 7.23 -7.25 10.14
C GLU A 55 6.38 -8.26 9.37
N THR A 56 6.63 -9.56 9.59
CA THR A 56 5.77 -10.60 9.05
C THR A 56 4.62 -10.83 10.02
N VAL A 57 3.43 -10.35 9.66
CA VAL A 57 2.22 -10.50 10.48
C VAL A 57 1.50 -11.83 10.25
N LEU A 58 1.67 -12.42 9.07
CA LEU A 58 1.04 -13.69 8.68
C LEU A 58 1.87 -14.37 7.59
N GLN A 59 2.07 -15.68 7.72
CA GLN A 59 2.74 -16.52 6.73
C GLN A 59 1.82 -17.69 6.38
N GLY A 60 1.59 -17.90 5.08
CA GLY A 60 0.86 -19.08 4.60
C GLY A 60 1.68 -20.35 4.78
N SER A 61 1.00 -21.45 5.11
CA SER A 61 1.55 -22.81 5.20
C SER A 61 1.91 -23.39 3.84
#